data_AF-A0A2U2JCZ4-F1
#
_entry.id   AF-A0A2U2JCZ4-F1
#
_cell.length_a   1.000
_cell.length_b   1.000
_cell.length_c   1.000
_cell.angle_alpha   90.00
_cell.angle_beta   90.00
_cell.angle_gamma   90.00
#
_symmetry.space_group_name_H-M   'P 1'
#
loop_
_entity.id
_entity.type
_entity.pdbx_description
1 polymer ?
#
loop_
_entity_poly.entity_id
_entity_poly.type
_entity_poly.pdbx_seq_one_letter_code
_entity_poly.pdbx_strand_id
1 'polypeptide(L)'
;MKINFIIISLLFLIGISCKTNEKKDISENKIKIEWVENLNGDFSFKEKWSYGDGIYKNQNGELRLDPGMVPEEIGETITRKYDENNRIYKDSLAEYYKIVDTTHIFHSIKSVANVYESTVYNHFEFKRMENGEIKGETINNVSGYSHLHIKLDNDYCYAWNDFNSFKDLGNHIFDLKNGKIFIDRLLLQKGIIKAVFDFNFNNTLEEKEKLSWKGKIYSKIKAK
;
A
#
# COMPACT_ATOMS: atom_id res chain seq x y z
N MET A 1 -47.09 -63.45 42.78
CA MET A 1 -46.48 -62.80 43.96
C MET A 1 -45.27 -62.01 43.48
N LYS A 2 -45.26 -60.70 43.76
CA LYS A 2 -44.18 -59.69 43.62
C LYS A 2 -43.70 -59.30 42.20
N ILE A 3 -44.33 -58.21 41.74
CA ILE A 3 -43.80 -57.21 40.81
C ILE A 3 -42.63 -56.48 41.50
N ASN A 4 -41.48 -56.37 40.83
CA ASN A 4 -40.42 -55.46 41.24
C ASN A 4 -40.23 -54.36 40.18
N PHE A 5 -40.51 -53.13 40.62
CA PHE A 5 -40.14 -51.87 40.00
C PHE A 5 -38.61 -51.70 40.03
N ILE A 6 -38.00 -51.29 38.92
CA ILE A 6 -36.80 -50.44 38.93
C ILE A 6 -37.03 -49.30 37.93
N ILE A 7 -37.27 -48.12 38.50
CA ILE A 7 -37.26 -46.81 37.84
C ILE A 7 -35.79 -46.42 37.70
N ILE A 8 -35.29 -46.25 36.49
CA ILE A 8 -34.10 -45.43 36.24
C ILE A 8 -34.45 -44.42 35.15
N SER A 9 -34.73 -43.22 35.64
CA SER A 9 -34.78 -41.96 34.92
C SER A 9 -33.48 -41.74 34.14
N LEU A 10 -33.55 -41.70 32.81
CA LEU A 10 -32.45 -41.17 31.99
C LEU A 10 -32.87 -39.78 31.52
N LEU A 11 -32.28 -38.79 32.19
CA LEU A 11 -32.47 -37.37 31.95
C LEU A 11 -32.32 -37.01 30.46
N PHE A 12 -33.36 -36.36 29.95
CA PHE A 12 -33.34 -35.50 28.78
C PHE A 12 -32.19 -34.49 28.89
N LEU A 13 -31.08 -34.74 28.22
CA LEU A 13 -30.11 -33.69 27.89
C LEU A 13 -30.70 -32.90 26.72
N ILE A 14 -31.55 -31.92 27.07
CA ILE A 14 -31.88 -30.80 26.20
C ILE A 14 -30.55 -30.11 25.91
N GLY A 15 -30.03 -30.35 24.71
CA GLY A 15 -28.94 -29.57 24.14
C GLY A 15 -29.41 -28.14 24.01
N ILE A 16 -29.17 -27.34 25.05
CA ILE A 16 -29.22 -25.89 24.99
C ILE A 16 -28.07 -25.52 24.05
N SER A 17 -28.39 -25.48 22.75
CA SER A 17 -27.58 -24.75 21.78
C SER A 17 -27.72 -23.30 22.19
N CYS A 18 -26.81 -22.87 23.07
CA CYS A 18 -26.48 -21.46 23.22
C CYS A 18 -26.04 -20.99 21.84
N LYS A 19 -27.01 -20.49 21.05
CA LYS A 19 -26.72 -19.45 20.08
C LYS A 19 -26.21 -18.28 20.91
N THR A 20 -24.89 -18.26 21.11
CA THR A 20 -24.20 -17.03 21.43
C THR A 20 -24.56 -16.09 20.30
N ASN A 21 -25.46 -15.15 20.58
CA ASN A 21 -25.56 -13.95 19.80
C ASN A 21 -24.16 -13.34 19.87
N GLU A 22 -23.36 -13.57 18.83
CA GLU A 22 -22.15 -12.80 18.61
C GLU A 22 -22.56 -11.36 18.77
N LYS A 23 -22.06 -10.71 19.82
CA LYS A 23 -22.06 -9.26 19.89
C LYS A 23 -21.44 -8.83 18.57
N LYS A 24 -22.19 -8.11 17.75
CA LYS A 24 -21.63 -7.35 16.64
C LYS A 24 -20.49 -6.55 17.25
N ASP A 25 -19.26 -6.94 16.93
CA ASP A 25 -18.09 -6.16 17.28
C ASP A 25 -18.26 -4.83 16.56
N ILE A 26 -18.58 -3.80 17.33
CA ILE A 26 -18.56 -2.42 16.88
C ILE A 26 -17.08 -2.05 16.94
N SER A 27 -16.45 -1.82 15.78
CA SER A 27 -15.10 -1.27 15.56
C SER A 27 -13.97 -2.23 15.17
N GLU A 28 -14.07 -2.87 14.00
CA GLU A 28 -12.83 -3.10 13.25
C GLU A 28 -12.92 -2.33 11.93
N ASN A 29 -12.03 -1.34 11.75
CA ASN A 29 -11.81 -0.56 10.52
C ASN A 29 -11.25 -1.47 9.40
N LYS A 30 -11.98 -2.53 9.08
CA LYS A 30 -11.61 -3.60 8.17
C LYS A 30 -12.76 -3.96 7.25
N ILE A 31 -12.39 -4.46 6.08
CA ILE A 31 -13.32 -5.02 5.10
C ILE A 31 -12.85 -6.43 4.73
N LYS A 32 -13.79 -7.28 4.33
CA LYS A 32 -13.44 -8.61 3.80
C LYS A 32 -12.82 -8.45 2.41
N ILE A 33 -11.76 -9.21 2.15
CA ILE A 33 -11.13 -9.26 0.83
C ILE A 33 -12.03 -10.09 -0.10
N GLU A 34 -12.32 -9.55 -1.28
CA GLU A 34 -12.97 -10.27 -2.36
C GLU A 34 -11.91 -10.98 -3.21
N TRP A 35 -11.63 -12.24 -2.86
CA TRP A 35 -10.66 -13.05 -3.59
C TRP A 35 -11.17 -13.44 -4.98
N VAL A 36 -10.35 -13.21 -6.01
CA VAL A 36 -10.61 -13.66 -7.37
C VAL A 36 -9.44 -14.49 -7.89
N GLU A 37 -9.71 -15.48 -8.74
CA GLU A 37 -8.65 -16.34 -9.30
C GLU A 37 -7.80 -15.62 -10.34
N ASN A 38 -8.42 -14.78 -11.16
CA ASN A 38 -7.75 -13.94 -12.14
C ASN A 38 -8.43 -12.58 -12.22
N LEU A 39 -7.76 -11.55 -11.73
CA LEU A 39 -8.30 -10.19 -11.70
C LEU A 39 -8.13 -9.54 -13.07
N ASN A 40 -9.21 -9.47 -13.84
CA ASN A 40 -9.22 -8.83 -15.16
C ASN A 40 -9.19 -7.29 -15.07
N GLY A 41 -8.73 -6.66 -16.15
CA GLY A 41 -8.72 -5.20 -16.32
C GLY A 41 -7.40 -4.65 -16.83
N ASP A 42 -7.39 -3.37 -17.21
CA ASP A 42 -6.17 -2.69 -17.66
C ASP A 42 -5.23 -2.37 -16.48
N PHE A 43 -4.07 -3.03 -16.46
CA PHE A 43 -2.94 -2.79 -15.56
C PHE A 43 -1.69 -2.33 -16.32
N SER A 44 -1.83 -1.78 -17.54
CA SER A 44 -0.70 -1.30 -18.37
C SER A 44 0.12 -0.19 -17.73
N PHE A 45 -0.41 0.46 -16.68
CA PHE A 45 0.37 1.42 -15.88
C PHE A 45 1.65 0.79 -15.31
N LYS A 46 1.68 -0.52 -15.07
CA LYS A 46 2.86 -1.23 -14.56
C LYS A 46 4.05 -1.23 -15.54
N GLU A 47 3.80 -0.96 -16.81
CA GLU A 47 4.84 -0.82 -17.85
C GLU A 47 5.39 0.61 -17.92
N LYS A 48 4.75 1.56 -17.23
CA LYS A 48 5.26 2.93 -17.09
C LYS A 48 6.26 2.97 -15.95
N TRP A 49 7.24 3.85 -16.10
CA TRP A 49 8.26 4.09 -15.09
C TRP A 49 8.45 5.59 -14.90
N SER A 50 8.92 5.93 -13.71
CA SER A 50 9.42 7.24 -13.35
C SER A 50 10.72 7.07 -12.58
N TYR A 51 11.58 8.07 -12.61
CA TYR A 51 12.72 8.09 -11.71
C TYR A 51 12.24 8.31 -10.27
N GLY A 52 12.92 7.66 -9.33
CA GLY A 52 12.71 7.87 -7.89
C GLY A 52 13.37 9.16 -7.38
N ASP A 53 13.43 9.28 -6.07
CA ASP A 53 14.08 10.40 -5.37
C ASP A 53 15.55 10.55 -5.77
N GLY A 54 16.04 11.78 -5.64
CA GLY A 54 17.41 12.12 -6.01
C GLY A 54 17.63 12.28 -7.52
N ILE A 55 16.64 12.01 -8.37
CA ILE A 55 16.73 12.33 -9.80
C ILE A 55 16.08 13.69 -10.10
N TYR A 56 16.86 14.63 -10.63
CA TYR A 56 16.38 15.98 -10.94
C TYR A 56 17.04 16.55 -12.20
N LYS A 57 16.48 17.61 -12.79
CA LYS A 57 17.17 18.36 -13.86
C LYS A 57 17.92 19.54 -13.23
N ASN A 58 19.21 19.67 -13.52
CA ASN A 58 19.97 20.85 -13.12
C ASN A 58 19.62 22.08 -13.99
N GLN A 59 20.23 23.22 -13.68
CA GLN A 59 20.11 24.46 -14.45
C GLN A 59 20.55 24.35 -15.92
N ASN A 60 21.37 23.34 -16.25
CA ASN A 60 21.83 23.08 -17.62
C ASN A 60 20.87 22.14 -18.39
N GLY A 61 19.78 21.69 -17.76
CA GLY A 61 18.83 20.72 -18.34
C GLY A 61 19.31 19.26 -18.30
N GLU A 62 20.46 18.99 -17.69
CA GLU A 62 21.03 17.64 -17.54
C GLU A 62 20.28 16.91 -16.42
N LEU A 63 19.86 15.69 -16.69
CA LEU A 63 19.33 14.80 -15.65
C LEU A 63 20.47 14.42 -14.69
N ARG A 64 20.27 14.65 -13.40
CA ARG A 64 21.21 14.45 -12.32
C ARG A 64 20.71 13.38 -11.37
N LEU A 65 21.64 12.63 -10.80
CA LEU A 65 21.46 11.79 -9.64
C LEU A 65 22.16 12.44 -8.44
N ASP A 66 21.41 12.64 -7.37
CA ASP A 66 21.89 13.11 -6.09
C ASP A 66 22.84 12.05 -5.49
N PRO A 67 24.14 12.36 -5.33
CA PRO A 67 25.10 11.41 -4.77
C PRO A 67 24.79 11.02 -3.33
N GLY A 68 24.03 11.83 -2.59
CA GLY A 68 23.58 11.51 -1.23
C GLY A 68 22.44 10.49 -1.16
N MET A 69 21.82 10.17 -2.30
CA MET A 69 20.69 9.23 -2.40
C MET A 69 21.09 7.84 -2.89
N VAL A 70 22.40 7.60 -3.04
CA VAL A 70 22.98 6.33 -3.50
C VAL A 70 24.14 5.90 -2.61
N PRO A 71 24.52 4.60 -2.63
CA PRO A 71 25.74 4.15 -1.97
C PRO A 71 26.95 5.03 -2.33
N GLU A 72 27.82 5.26 -1.36
CA GLU A 72 28.98 6.17 -1.47
C GLU A 72 29.82 5.89 -2.71
N GLU A 73 30.12 4.61 -3.00
CA GLU A 73 30.88 4.21 -4.19
C GLU A 73 30.23 4.67 -5.51
N ILE A 74 28.90 4.63 -5.59
CA ILE A 74 28.14 5.13 -6.76
C ILE A 74 28.18 6.65 -6.78
N GLY A 75 27.98 7.29 -5.62
CA GLY A 75 28.06 8.74 -5.45
C GLY A 75 29.42 9.32 -5.90
N GLU A 76 30.51 8.67 -5.52
CA GLU A 76 31.85 9.03 -5.97
C GLU A 76 32.04 8.80 -7.48
N THR A 77 31.58 7.66 -7.99
CA THR A 77 31.69 7.33 -9.42
C THR A 77 30.99 8.36 -10.30
N ILE A 78 29.81 8.83 -9.90
CA ILE A 78 29.07 9.83 -10.67
C ILE A 78 29.66 11.24 -10.51
N THR A 79 30.14 11.62 -9.32
CA THR A 79 30.71 12.96 -9.07
C THR A 79 32.06 13.16 -9.76
N ARG A 80 32.87 12.11 -9.90
CA ARG A 80 34.13 12.17 -10.70
C ARG A 80 33.91 12.45 -12.19
N LYS A 81 32.68 12.32 -12.68
CA LYS A 81 32.31 12.62 -14.08
C LYS A 81 31.92 14.08 -14.29
N TYR A 82 32.06 14.94 -13.28
CA TYR A 82 31.71 16.35 -13.36
C TYR A 82 32.94 17.22 -13.67
N ASP A 83 32.73 18.22 -14.52
CA ASP A 83 33.73 19.27 -14.77
C ASP A 83 33.68 20.36 -13.69
N GLU A 84 34.62 21.31 -13.79
CA GLU A 84 34.72 22.46 -12.88
C GLU A 84 33.46 23.35 -12.86
N ASN A 85 32.64 23.30 -13.92
CA ASN A 85 31.40 24.04 -14.06
C ASN A 85 30.17 23.23 -13.62
N ASN A 86 30.40 22.08 -12.97
CA ASN A 86 29.37 21.14 -12.56
C ASN A 86 28.48 20.69 -13.72
N ARG A 87 29.09 20.39 -14.88
CA ARG A 87 28.48 19.68 -16.02
C ARG A 87 29.06 18.28 -16.12
N ILE A 88 28.38 17.37 -16.81
CA ILE A 88 28.94 16.03 -17.08
C ILE A 88 29.94 16.14 -18.22
N TYR A 89 31.14 15.57 -18.07
CA TYR A 89 32.09 15.50 -19.19
C TYR A 89 31.46 14.79 -20.39
N LYS A 90 31.66 15.34 -21.60
CA LYS A 90 31.02 14.83 -22.83
C LYS A 90 31.34 13.37 -23.12
N ASP A 91 32.58 12.95 -22.86
CA ASP A 91 33.04 11.57 -23.01
C ASP A 91 32.50 10.62 -21.92
N SER A 92 32.01 11.16 -20.81
CA SER A 92 31.46 10.43 -19.67
C SER A 92 29.93 10.33 -19.68
N LEU A 93 29.23 11.05 -20.58
CA LEU A 93 27.76 11.11 -20.64
C LEU A 93 27.10 9.72 -20.74
N ALA A 94 27.61 8.87 -21.62
CA ALA A 94 27.02 7.54 -21.85
C ALA A 94 27.12 6.64 -20.62
N GLU A 95 28.27 6.65 -19.94
CA GLU A 95 28.49 5.87 -18.74
C GLU A 95 27.68 6.42 -17.56
N TYR A 96 27.59 7.74 -17.43
CA TYR A 96 26.75 8.40 -16.43
C TYR A 96 25.29 8.00 -16.57
N TYR A 97 24.70 8.13 -17.77
CA TYR A 97 23.28 7.82 -17.96
C TYR A 97 22.98 6.34 -17.87
N LYS A 98 23.95 5.47 -18.15
CA LYS A 98 23.81 4.04 -17.83
C LYS A 98 23.59 3.78 -16.35
N ILE A 99 24.22 4.55 -15.46
CA ILE A 99 23.98 4.47 -14.00
C ILE A 99 22.60 5.02 -13.67
N VAL A 100 22.27 6.21 -14.16
CA VAL A 100 20.96 6.85 -13.92
C VAL A 100 19.81 5.97 -14.37
N ASP A 101 19.92 5.31 -15.52
CA ASP A 101 18.86 4.45 -16.05
C ASP A 101 18.59 3.23 -15.16
N THR A 102 19.53 2.80 -14.30
CA THR A 102 19.27 1.72 -13.34
C THR A 102 18.36 2.13 -12.18
N THR A 103 18.10 3.43 -12.01
CA THR A 103 17.33 3.96 -10.87
C THR A 103 15.84 4.16 -11.19
N HIS A 104 15.39 3.84 -12.41
CA HIS A 104 13.98 3.93 -12.76
C HIS A 104 13.14 2.94 -11.94
N ILE A 105 11.96 3.37 -11.52
CA ILE A 105 11.02 2.54 -10.76
C ILE A 105 9.74 2.41 -11.58
N PHE A 106 9.30 1.19 -11.81
CA PHE A 106 8.01 0.93 -12.46
C PHE A 106 6.87 1.38 -11.54
N HIS A 107 5.81 1.93 -12.15
CA HIS A 107 4.62 2.32 -11.39
C HIS A 107 3.94 1.07 -10.83
N SER A 108 3.51 1.13 -9.58
CA SER A 108 2.80 0.03 -8.92
C SER A 108 1.39 0.40 -8.46
N ILE A 109 0.98 1.66 -8.67
CA ILE A 109 -0.39 2.11 -8.44
C ILE A 109 -0.86 3.08 -9.53
N LYS A 110 -2.16 3.02 -9.83
CA LYS A 110 -2.91 4.05 -10.55
C LYS A 110 -4.20 4.32 -9.78
N SER A 111 -4.34 5.53 -9.24
CA SER A 111 -5.43 5.83 -8.33
C SER A 111 -5.96 7.27 -8.46
N VAL A 112 -7.12 7.50 -7.88
CA VAL A 112 -7.74 8.82 -7.68
C VAL A 112 -8.10 8.92 -6.21
N ALA A 113 -7.67 9.99 -5.56
CA ALA A 113 -7.94 10.25 -4.16
C ALA A 113 -8.67 11.59 -4.01
N ASN A 114 -9.70 11.58 -3.18
CA ASN A 114 -10.33 12.78 -2.63
C ASN A 114 -9.93 12.86 -1.17
N VAL A 115 -8.72 13.36 -0.91
CA VAL A 115 -8.13 13.52 0.43
C VAL A 115 -7.44 14.87 0.54
N TYR A 116 -7.20 15.34 1.76
CA TYR A 116 -6.51 16.60 2.00
C TYR A 116 -5.10 16.57 1.41
N GLU A 117 -4.72 17.65 0.73
CA GLU A 117 -3.35 17.86 0.23
C GLU A 117 -2.84 16.67 -0.60
N SER A 118 -3.75 16.04 -1.34
CA SER A 118 -3.48 14.87 -2.17
C SER A 118 -2.53 15.21 -3.30
N THR A 119 -1.57 14.31 -3.54
CA THR A 119 -0.74 14.30 -4.74
C THR A 119 -1.07 13.07 -5.59
N VAL A 120 -0.48 12.99 -6.78
CA VAL A 120 -0.62 11.81 -7.65
C VAL A 120 0.45 10.80 -7.25
N TYR A 121 0.01 9.61 -6.83
CA TYR A 121 0.88 8.51 -6.45
C TYR A 121 1.05 7.53 -7.61
N ASN A 122 2.31 7.25 -7.95
CA ASN A 122 2.68 6.23 -8.96
C ASN A 122 3.29 4.98 -8.32
N HIS A 123 3.73 5.07 -7.06
CA HIS A 123 4.39 3.98 -6.36
C HIS A 123 3.63 3.63 -5.07
N PHE A 124 3.51 2.33 -4.85
CA PHE A 124 2.96 1.68 -3.68
C PHE A 124 3.84 0.48 -3.38
N GLU A 125 4.36 0.39 -2.17
CA GLU A 125 5.25 -0.69 -1.77
C GLU A 125 4.55 -1.62 -0.80
N PHE A 126 4.78 -2.92 -0.92
CA PHE A 126 4.33 -3.91 0.04
C PHE A 126 5.51 -4.68 0.61
N LYS A 127 5.46 -4.94 1.92
CA LYS A 127 6.41 -5.75 2.68
C LYS A 127 5.66 -6.83 3.44
N ARG A 128 6.23 -8.04 3.45
CA ARG A 128 5.76 -9.12 4.32
C ARG A 128 6.42 -8.99 5.69
N MET A 129 5.59 -8.96 6.72
CA MET A 129 6.02 -8.87 8.12
C MET A 129 6.30 -10.28 8.67
N GLU A 130 7.06 -10.36 9.77
CA GLU A 130 7.44 -11.62 10.43
C GLU A 130 6.23 -12.44 10.90
N ASN A 131 5.16 -11.77 11.32
CA ASN A 131 3.89 -12.40 11.71
C ASN A 131 3.03 -12.86 10.51
N GLY A 132 3.54 -12.74 9.27
CA GLY A 132 2.85 -13.12 8.05
C GLY A 132 1.96 -12.02 7.44
N GLU A 133 1.67 -10.94 8.17
CA GLU A 133 0.92 -9.79 7.66
C GLU A 133 1.62 -9.18 6.45
N ILE A 134 0.84 -8.63 5.52
CA ILE A 134 1.38 -7.85 4.39
C ILE A 134 0.97 -6.41 4.60
N LYS A 135 1.96 -5.52 4.77
CA LYS A 135 1.73 -4.08 4.92
C LYS A 135 2.22 -3.38 3.68
N GLY A 136 1.49 -2.37 3.24
CA GLY A 136 1.97 -1.52 2.19
C GLY A 136 1.46 -0.10 2.30
N GLU A 137 2.15 0.78 1.61
CA GLU A 137 1.89 2.21 1.63
C GLU A 137 2.21 2.85 0.27
N THR A 138 1.53 3.96 -0.02
CA THR A 138 1.95 4.84 -1.10
C THR A 138 3.26 5.51 -0.75
N ILE A 139 4.22 5.42 -1.67
CA ILE A 139 5.53 6.09 -1.55
C ILE A 139 5.49 7.36 -2.40
N ASN A 140 5.93 8.47 -1.79
CA ASN A 140 6.13 9.73 -2.49
C ASN A 140 7.46 9.73 -3.23
N ASN A 141 7.50 10.46 -4.35
CA ASN A 141 8.78 10.95 -4.86
C ASN A 141 9.07 12.41 -4.48
N VAL A 142 8.05 13.24 -4.24
CA VAL A 142 8.20 14.61 -3.66
C VAL A 142 6.85 15.04 -3.06
N SER A 143 6.83 15.46 -1.79
CA SER A 143 5.78 16.30 -1.15
C SER A 143 4.31 15.79 -1.13
N GLY A 144 4.05 14.50 -0.93
CA GLY A 144 2.70 14.04 -0.59
C GLY A 144 2.45 14.14 0.91
N TYR A 145 1.34 14.76 1.31
CA TYR A 145 0.99 14.95 2.72
C TYR A 145 -0.02 13.91 3.22
N SER A 146 -0.61 13.14 2.30
CA SER A 146 -1.64 12.13 2.58
C SER A 146 -1.25 10.77 2.01
N HIS A 147 -0.87 9.82 2.86
CA HIS A 147 -0.44 8.49 2.45
C HIS A 147 -1.56 7.48 2.64
N LEU A 148 -1.79 6.62 1.64
CA LEU A 148 -2.65 5.45 1.80
C LEU A 148 -1.82 4.32 2.35
N HIS A 149 -2.27 3.75 3.46
CA HIS A 149 -1.74 2.50 3.99
C HIS A 149 -2.77 1.38 3.85
N ILE A 150 -2.28 0.19 3.54
CA ILE A 150 -3.06 -1.05 3.46
C ILE A 150 -2.36 -2.12 4.28
N LYS A 151 -3.10 -2.80 5.14
CA LYS A 151 -2.66 -4.02 5.82
C LYS A 151 -3.57 -5.18 5.44
N LEU A 152 -2.99 -6.25 4.94
CA LEU A 152 -3.67 -7.51 4.66
C LEU A 152 -3.30 -8.49 5.76
N ASP A 153 -4.33 -9.01 6.42
CA ASP A 153 -4.21 -10.02 7.47
C ASP A 153 -5.32 -11.06 7.25
N ASN A 154 -4.91 -12.28 6.91
CA ASN A 154 -5.80 -13.36 6.50
C ASN A 154 -6.76 -12.92 5.37
N ASP A 155 -8.07 -13.02 5.60
CA ASP A 155 -9.14 -12.65 4.66
C ASP A 155 -9.61 -11.19 4.80
N TYR A 156 -8.88 -10.38 5.58
CA TYR A 156 -9.27 -9.01 5.89
C TYR A 156 -8.25 -7.99 5.40
N CYS A 157 -8.78 -6.86 4.94
CA CYS A 157 -8.03 -5.68 4.57
C CYS A 157 -8.37 -4.55 5.54
N TYR A 158 -7.33 -3.95 6.10
CA TYR A 158 -7.39 -2.71 6.86
C TYR A 158 -6.78 -1.62 5.99
N ALA A 159 -7.33 -0.42 6.04
CA ALA A 159 -6.79 0.73 5.34
C ALA A 159 -6.94 1.98 6.19
N TRP A 160 -6.02 2.92 6.03
CA TRP A 160 -6.12 4.25 6.63
C TRP A 160 -5.36 5.24 5.76
N ASN A 161 -5.77 6.51 5.85
CA ASN A 161 -5.02 7.61 5.29
C ASN A 161 -4.26 8.32 6.40
N ASP A 162 -2.93 8.31 6.32
CA ASP A 162 -2.03 9.05 7.20
C ASP A 162 -1.79 10.44 6.60
N PHE A 163 -2.30 11.47 7.26
CA PHE A 163 -2.25 12.86 6.81
C PHE A 163 -1.37 13.69 7.74
N ASN A 164 -0.29 14.25 7.20
CA ASN A 164 0.60 15.17 7.88
C ASN A 164 0.54 16.51 7.16
N SER A 165 -0.20 17.48 7.69
CA SER A 165 -0.40 18.75 6.98
C SER A 165 0.86 19.61 6.97
N PHE A 166 1.15 20.25 5.84
CA PHE A 166 2.11 21.37 5.80
C PHE A 166 1.52 22.70 6.28
N LYS A 167 0.25 22.72 6.64
CA LYS A 167 -0.45 23.83 7.29
C LYS A 167 -0.63 23.51 8.78
N ASP A 168 -1.20 24.45 9.52
CA ASP A 168 -1.50 24.29 10.96
C ASP A 168 -2.70 23.36 11.26
N LEU A 169 -2.97 22.36 10.42
CA LEU A 169 -3.97 21.33 10.70
C LEU A 169 -3.40 20.18 11.54
N GLY A 170 -2.07 19.99 11.57
CA GLY A 170 -1.41 18.91 12.30
C GLY A 170 -1.51 17.54 11.63
N ASN A 171 -1.31 16.48 12.43
CA ASN A 171 -1.25 15.09 11.96
C ASN A 171 -2.55 14.35 12.29
N HIS A 172 -3.11 13.64 11.31
CA HIS A 172 -4.37 12.91 11.42
C HIS A 172 -4.26 11.54 10.78
N ILE A 173 -4.94 10.57 11.38
CA ILE A 173 -5.18 9.26 10.78
C ILE A 173 -6.67 9.15 10.49
N PHE A 174 -7.02 9.02 9.22
CA PHE A 174 -8.40 8.80 8.78
C PHE A 174 -8.61 7.32 8.52
N ASP A 175 -9.28 6.65 9.45
CA ASP A 175 -9.56 5.21 9.37
C ASP A 175 -10.58 4.86 8.29
N LEU A 176 -10.45 3.63 7.76
CA LEU A 176 -11.43 3.06 6.83
C LEU A 176 -12.84 3.05 7.43
N LYS A 177 -13.77 3.72 6.77
CA LYS A 177 -15.20 3.71 7.10
C LYS A 177 -15.91 2.55 6.44
N ASN A 178 -15.69 2.37 5.14
CA ASN A 178 -16.19 1.26 4.33
C ASN A 178 -15.48 1.23 2.97
N GLY A 179 -15.70 0.17 2.21
CA GLY A 179 -15.14 0.05 0.86
C GLY A 179 -15.14 -1.39 0.38
N LYS A 180 -14.39 -1.62 -0.68
CA LYS A 180 -14.17 -2.94 -1.27
C LYS A 180 -12.76 -3.07 -1.81
N ILE A 181 -12.24 -4.29 -1.79
CA ILE A 181 -10.97 -4.64 -2.42
C ILE A 181 -11.07 -6.03 -3.03
N PHE A 182 -10.69 -6.13 -4.29
CA PHE A 182 -10.53 -7.38 -5.02
C PHE A 182 -9.05 -7.69 -5.13
N ILE A 183 -8.64 -8.91 -4.77
CA ILE A 183 -7.24 -9.34 -4.87
C ILE A 183 -7.14 -10.64 -5.67
N ASP A 184 -6.21 -10.65 -6.62
CA ASP A 184 -5.84 -11.84 -7.39
C ASP A 184 -5.12 -12.86 -6.50
N ARG A 185 -5.78 -13.98 -6.23
CA ARG A 185 -5.28 -15.03 -5.34
C ARG A 185 -4.06 -15.74 -5.92
N LEU A 186 -4.04 -16.01 -7.23
CA LEU A 186 -2.96 -16.75 -7.88
C LEU A 186 -1.68 -15.91 -7.94
N LEU A 187 -1.79 -14.60 -8.15
CA LEU A 187 -0.64 -13.71 -8.12
C LEU A 187 -0.15 -13.44 -6.69
N LEU A 188 -1.05 -13.38 -5.71
CA LEU A 188 -0.65 -13.25 -4.31
C LEU A 188 0.26 -14.40 -3.87
N GLN A 189 -0.08 -15.64 -4.26
CA GLN A 189 0.74 -16.83 -3.99
C GLN A 189 2.14 -16.74 -4.62
N LYS A 190 2.29 -15.95 -5.69
CA LYS A 190 3.57 -15.66 -6.37
C LYS A 190 4.27 -14.41 -5.81
N GLY A 191 3.80 -13.87 -4.70
CA GLY A 191 4.38 -12.68 -4.07
C GLY A 191 4.03 -11.38 -4.79
N ILE A 192 2.91 -11.30 -5.51
CA ILE A 192 2.46 -10.09 -6.23
C ILE A 192 1.07 -9.70 -5.74
N ILE A 193 0.92 -8.47 -5.25
CA ILE A 193 -0.38 -7.83 -5.04
C ILE A 193 -0.86 -7.27 -6.37
N LYS A 194 -1.85 -7.93 -6.98
CA LYS A 194 -2.67 -7.35 -8.05
C LYS A 194 -4.07 -7.13 -7.51
N ALA A 195 -4.47 -5.86 -7.38
CA ALA A 195 -5.71 -5.50 -6.70
C ALA A 195 -6.46 -4.34 -7.38
N VAL A 196 -7.78 -4.29 -7.16
CA VAL A 196 -8.64 -3.14 -7.44
C VAL A 196 -9.36 -2.77 -6.15
N PHE A 197 -9.34 -1.50 -5.78
CA PHE A 197 -9.90 -1.03 -4.50
C PHE A 197 -10.72 0.25 -4.67
N ASP A 198 -11.65 0.44 -3.73
CA ASP A 198 -12.47 1.65 -3.59
C ASP A 198 -12.82 1.82 -2.11
N PHE A 199 -12.21 2.81 -1.46
CA PHE A 199 -12.27 3.04 -0.02
C PHE A 199 -12.87 4.40 0.29
N ASN A 200 -13.65 4.46 1.38
CA ASN A 200 -14.11 5.68 2.02
C ASN A 200 -13.57 5.72 3.44
N PHE A 201 -13.13 6.89 3.89
CA PHE A 201 -12.53 7.08 5.22
C PHE A 201 -13.43 7.96 6.10
N ASN A 202 -13.26 7.83 7.42
CA ASN A 202 -13.90 8.71 8.39
C ASN A 202 -13.19 10.06 8.38
N ASN A 203 -13.90 11.12 7.94
CA ASN A 203 -13.38 12.48 8.01
C ASN A 203 -13.64 13.06 9.40
N THR A 204 -12.61 13.07 10.25
CA THR A 204 -12.68 13.61 11.61
C THR A 204 -12.48 15.13 11.68
N LEU A 205 -12.07 15.76 10.57
CA LEU A 205 -11.92 17.22 10.48
C LEU A 205 -13.19 17.90 9.97
N GLU A 206 -13.81 17.34 8.94
CA GLU A 206 -15.02 17.87 8.32
C GLU A 206 -16.02 16.74 8.06
N GLU A 207 -16.83 16.39 9.06
CA GLU A 207 -17.69 15.18 9.05
C GLU A 207 -18.65 15.06 7.85
N LYS A 208 -18.99 16.18 7.22
CA LYS A 208 -19.90 16.23 6.06
C LYS A 208 -19.17 15.97 4.74
N GLU A 209 -17.85 16.16 4.69
CA GLU A 209 -17.03 15.97 3.51
C GLU A 209 -16.51 14.53 3.42
N LYS A 210 -16.58 13.94 2.23
CA LYS A 210 -16.22 12.54 2.02
C LYS A 210 -14.76 12.39 1.64
N LEU A 211 -13.98 11.72 2.48
CA LEU A 211 -12.65 11.25 2.09
C LEU A 211 -12.76 9.90 1.37
N SER A 212 -12.13 9.78 0.21
CA SER A 212 -12.15 8.53 -0.57
C SER A 212 -10.87 8.29 -1.35
N TRP A 213 -10.56 7.04 -1.61
CA TRP A 213 -9.43 6.63 -2.44
C TRP A 213 -9.77 5.36 -3.18
N LYS A 214 -9.64 5.41 -4.52
CA LYS A 214 -9.89 4.25 -5.37
C LYS A 214 -8.82 4.08 -6.42
N GLY A 215 -8.55 2.85 -6.81
CA GLY A 215 -7.49 2.60 -7.78
C GLY A 215 -7.20 1.14 -8.05
N LYS A 216 -6.08 0.94 -8.73
CA LYS A 216 -5.52 -0.37 -9.07
C LYS A 216 -4.08 -0.45 -8.60
N ILE A 217 -3.69 -1.63 -8.11
CA ILE A 217 -2.36 -1.91 -7.59
C ILE A 217 -1.76 -3.08 -8.36
N TYR A 218 -0.49 -2.98 -8.72
CA TYR A 218 0.34 -4.08 -9.17
C TYR A 218 1.73 -3.95 -8.55
N SER A 219 1.99 -4.65 -7.45
CA SER A 219 3.25 -4.55 -6.70
C SER A 219 3.78 -5.92 -6.30
N LYS A 220 5.09 -6.11 -6.39
CA LYS A 220 5.75 -7.23 -5.71
C LYS A 220 5.73 -6.99 -4.20
N ILE A 221 5.66 -8.07 -3.44
CA ILE A 221 5.82 -8.07 -1.98
C ILE A 221 7.30 -8.29 -1.71
N LYS A 222 7.95 -7.32 -1.06
CA LYS A 222 9.33 -7.46 -0.61
C LYS A 222 9.39 -8.32 0.65
N ALA A 223 10.42 -9.14 0.76
CA ALA A 223 10.78 -9.77 2.02
C ALA A 223 11.34 -8.71 2.98
N LYS A 224 11.17 -8.93 4.27
CA LYS A 224 11.87 -8.15 5.30
C LYS A 224 13.33 -8.55 5.34
#